data_AF-A0A9R1AFR1-F1
#
_entry.id   AF-A0A9R1AFR1-F1
#
_cell.length_a   1.000
_cell.length_b   1.000
_cell.length_c   1.000
_cell.angle_alpha   90.00
_cell.angle_beta   90.00
_cell.angle_gamma   90.00
#
_symmetry.space_group_name_H-M   'P 1'
#
loop_
_entity.id
_entity.type
_entity.pdbx_description
1 polymer ?
#
loop_
_entity_poly.entity_id
_entity_poly.type
_entity_poly.pdbx_seq_one_letter_code
_entity_poly.pdbx_strand_id
1 'polypeptide(L)'
;MAGGLVGLLWEEWGIQVPVLLSFMLQVFLLTFAGIRRRKASAVLRLVLWLAYLLADSTAIYALGCISVTSRSLEHRLVVFWAPFLVLHLGGQDTITAYALEDNRLWLRHLLTLVVQVLWTAYIVYKAMAGADTFLLLATMFMFIIGVVKYGERTWALRCSNMANIRSSLKKVGVKNHWCGQLQGIKGDLDQENLLLLAHSVFDISKAYMVDSSVEVAPSPSDDDSTGLVSFGWKEICTLVELELSLLYDILYTKAAVIHTWYGLFIRVTALSTTLAAFLLFQLSIKDGFSEVDITVSYILVVGALLLEIASVLRSIGSTWTCDLIHSRKWHRLLHMAVSLRRCVGAQSYRSWSGTISQ
;
A
#
# COMPACT_ATOMS: atom_id res chain seq x y z
N MET A 1 -14.69 2.07 -47.17
CA MET A 1 -14.02 0.82 -46.77
C MET A 1 -12.62 1.16 -46.30
N ALA A 2 -12.41 1.31 -44.99
CA ALA A 2 -11.09 1.29 -44.32
C ALA A 2 -11.30 1.34 -42.79
N GLY A 3 -12.19 0.51 -42.26
CA GLY A 3 -12.07 0.07 -40.87
C GLY A 3 -10.95 -0.95 -40.86
N GLY A 4 -9.69 -0.48 -40.80
CA GLY A 4 -8.52 -1.35 -40.85
C GLY A 4 -8.47 -2.33 -39.68
N LEU A 5 -7.46 -3.19 -39.66
CA LEU A 5 -7.19 -4.17 -38.59
C LEU A 5 -7.41 -3.61 -37.16
N VAL A 6 -7.11 -2.32 -36.96
CA VAL A 6 -7.33 -1.59 -35.70
C VAL A 6 -8.80 -1.47 -35.31
N GLY A 7 -9.70 -1.25 -36.27
CA GLY A 7 -11.16 -1.21 -36.03
C GLY A 7 -11.72 -2.57 -35.65
N LEU A 8 -11.28 -3.65 -36.31
CA LEU A 8 -11.65 -5.02 -35.96
C LEU A 8 -11.10 -5.43 -34.59
N LEU A 9 -9.84 -5.12 -34.30
CA LEU A 9 -9.24 -5.33 -32.99
C LEU A 9 -9.93 -4.51 -31.90
N TRP A 10 -10.41 -3.30 -32.21
CA TRP A 10 -11.14 -2.47 -31.26
C TRP A 10 -12.57 -2.96 -30.97
N GLU A 11 -13.26 -3.50 -31.99
CA GLU A 11 -14.57 -4.11 -31.78
C GLU A 11 -14.51 -5.38 -30.92
N GLU A 12 -13.47 -6.19 -31.10
CA GLU A 12 -13.30 -7.43 -30.31
C GLU A 12 -12.67 -7.19 -28.93
N TRP A 13 -11.67 -6.30 -28.82
CA TRP A 13 -10.83 -6.17 -27.62
C TRP A 13 -10.93 -4.83 -26.88
N GLY A 14 -11.83 -3.94 -27.30
CA GLY A 14 -11.90 -2.56 -26.81
C GLY A 14 -12.03 -2.40 -25.29
N ILE A 15 -12.61 -3.38 -24.59
CA ILE A 15 -12.80 -3.34 -23.12
C ILE A 15 -11.75 -4.19 -22.40
N GLN A 16 -11.37 -5.33 -22.97
CA GLN A 16 -10.42 -6.27 -22.37
C GLN A 16 -9.02 -5.65 -22.30
N VAL A 17 -8.61 -4.89 -23.33
CA VAL A 17 -7.28 -4.25 -23.38
C VAL A 17 -7.09 -3.23 -22.25
N PRO A 18 -7.98 -2.24 -22.03
CA PRO A 18 -7.85 -1.32 -20.89
C PRO A 18 -7.83 -2.01 -19.53
N VAL A 19 -8.63 -3.06 -19.34
CA VAL A 19 -8.72 -3.80 -18.08
C VAL A 19 -7.42 -4.56 -17.80
N LEU A 20 -6.89 -5.28 -18.79
CA LEU A 20 -5.62 -5.98 -18.69
C LEU A 20 -4.44 -5.01 -18.54
N LEU A 21 -4.47 -3.88 -19.25
CA LEU A 21 -3.46 -2.83 -19.12
C LEU A 21 -3.44 -2.26 -17.70
N SER A 22 -4.62 -1.97 -17.13
CA SER A 22 -4.75 -1.54 -15.74
C SER A 22 -4.09 -2.56 -14.79
N PHE A 23 -4.38 -3.85 -14.96
CA PHE A 23 -3.78 -4.92 -14.15
C PHE A 23 -2.25 -4.98 -14.32
N MET A 24 -1.75 -4.95 -15.55
CA MET A 24 -0.31 -5.01 -15.85
C MET A 24 0.45 -3.84 -15.25
N LEU A 25 -0.10 -2.62 -15.31
CA LEU A 25 0.49 -1.45 -14.67
C LEU A 25 0.63 -1.65 -13.16
N GLN A 26 -0.32 -2.34 -12.52
CA GLN A 26 -0.22 -2.68 -11.12
C GLN A 26 0.95 -3.63 -10.88
N VAL A 27 0.98 -4.76 -11.57
CA VAL A 27 2.06 -5.76 -11.40
C VAL A 27 3.44 -5.12 -11.63
N PHE A 28 3.54 -4.24 -12.62
CA PHE A 28 4.72 -3.44 -12.88
C PHE A 28 5.08 -2.54 -11.70
N LEU A 29 4.13 -1.76 -11.16
CA LEU A 29 4.38 -0.94 -9.99
C LEU A 29 4.81 -1.76 -8.78
N LEU A 30 4.32 -3.00 -8.60
CA LEU A 30 4.67 -3.82 -7.41
C LEU A 30 6.14 -4.22 -7.43
N THR A 31 6.54 -4.72 -8.60
CA THR A 31 7.85 -5.31 -8.86
C THR A 31 8.92 -4.23 -8.88
N PHE A 32 8.64 -3.09 -9.54
CA PHE A 32 9.60 -2.01 -9.72
C PHE A 32 9.54 -0.92 -8.65
N ALA A 33 8.55 -0.91 -7.74
CA ALA A 33 8.49 0.08 -6.65
C ALA A 33 9.75 0.08 -5.76
N GLY A 34 10.39 -1.08 -5.56
CA GLY A 34 11.59 -1.21 -4.74
C GLY A 34 12.79 -0.43 -5.30
N ILE A 35 12.77 -0.11 -6.60
CA ILE A 35 13.85 0.59 -7.29
C ILE A 35 13.94 2.06 -6.85
N ARG A 36 12.85 2.67 -6.35
CA ARG A 36 12.86 4.05 -5.82
C ARG A 36 13.86 4.26 -4.68
N ARG A 37 14.14 3.22 -3.88
CA ARG A 37 15.09 3.32 -2.76
C ARG A 37 16.55 3.22 -3.19
N ARG A 38 16.81 2.81 -4.44
CA ARG A 38 18.15 2.56 -4.97
C ARG A 38 18.52 3.65 -5.98
N LYS A 39 19.81 3.89 -6.18
CA LYS A 39 20.31 4.70 -7.30
C LYS A 39 19.87 4.07 -8.63
N ALA A 40 18.77 4.55 -9.17
CA ALA A 40 18.17 4.08 -10.42
C ALA A 40 18.47 5.02 -11.58
N SER A 41 18.51 4.50 -12.81
CA SER A 41 18.70 5.30 -14.02
C SER A 41 17.52 6.26 -14.23
N ALA A 42 17.79 7.43 -14.83
CA ALA A 42 16.76 8.43 -15.08
C ALA A 42 15.58 7.90 -15.93
N VAL A 43 15.88 7.03 -16.90
CA VAL A 43 14.87 6.39 -17.75
C VAL A 43 13.92 5.52 -16.94
N LEU A 44 14.43 4.68 -16.04
CA LEU A 44 13.60 3.78 -15.24
C LEU A 44 12.69 4.54 -14.27
N ARG A 45 13.15 5.69 -13.76
CA ARG A 45 12.32 6.60 -12.97
C ARG A 45 11.20 7.22 -13.79
N LEU A 46 11.52 7.72 -14.99
CA LEU A 46 10.52 8.27 -15.90
C LEU A 46 9.48 7.23 -16.28
N VAL A 47 9.89 5.99 -16.55
CA VAL A 47 8.96 4.88 -16.82
C VAL A 47 8.07 4.58 -15.60
N LEU A 48 8.64 4.52 -14.39
CA LEU A 48 7.86 4.29 -13.17
C LEU A 48 6.87 5.44 -12.89
N TRP A 49 7.29 6.68 -13.13
CA TRP A 49 6.45 7.86 -13.02
C TRP A 49 5.28 7.80 -14.01
N LEU A 50 5.57 7.53 -15.29
CA LEU A 50 4.53 7.37 -16.31
C LEU A 50 3.57 6.23 -15.96
N ALA A 51 4.08 5.08 -15.53
CA ALA A 51 3.24 3.96 -15.10
C ALA A 51 2.33 4.32 -13.92
N TYR A 52 2.84 5.11 -12.96
CA TYR A 52 2.05 5.62 -11.83
C TYR A 52 0.92 6.55 -12.29
N LEU A 53 1.21 7.53 -13.16
CA LEU A 53 0.18 8.42 -13.72
C LEU A 53 -0.85 7.66 -14.56
N LEU A 54 -0.39 6.64 -15.31
CA LEU A 54 -1.21 5.88 -16.21
C LEU A 54 -2.10 4.87 -15.47
N ALA A 55 -1.69 4.38 -14.29
CA ALA A 55 -2.43 3.37 -13.54
C ALA A 55 -3.84 3.85 -13.13
N ASP A 56 -3.93 5.02 -12.50
CA ASP A 56 -5.22 5.56 -12.04
C ASP A 56 -6.10 5.99 -13.22
N SER A 57 -5.51 6.59 -14.27
CA SER A 57 -6.24 7.04 -15.46
C SER A 57 -6.80 5.87 -16.30
N THR A 58 -6.00 4.82 -16.50
CA THR A 58 -6.43 3.62 -17.25
C THR A 58 -7.56 2.90 -16.53
N ALA A 59 -7.52 2.78 -15.20
CA ALA A 59 -8.59 2.13 -14.44
C ALA A 59 -9.91 2.91 -14.52
N ILE A 60 -9.88 4.24 -14.42
CA ILE A 60 -11.07 5.10 -14.58
C ILE A 60 -11.61 5.01 -16.00
N TYR A 61 -10.73 5.04 -17.00
CA TYR A 61 -11.11 4.89 -18.40
C TYR A 61 -11.80 3.53 -18.66
N ALA A 62 -11.20 2.44 -18.17
CA ALA A 62 -11.76 1.10 -18.27
C ALA A 62 -13.15 1.01 -17.60
N LEU A 63 -13.33 1.60 -16.41
CA LEU A 63 -14.66 1.68 -15.75
C LEU A 63 -15.68 2.42 -16.62
N GLY A 64 -15.26 3.50 -17.28
CA GLY A 64 -16.08 4.23 -18.24
C GLY A 64 -16.54 3.35 -19.40
N CYS A 65 -15.62 2.58 -20.02
CA CYS A 65 -15.95 1.63 -21.08
C CYS A 65 -16.95 0.57 -20.62
N ILE A 66 -16.72 -0.05 -19.45
CA ILE A 66 -17.63 -1.04 -18.86
C ILE A 66 -19.03 -0.45 -18.63
N SER A 67 -19.11 0.81 -18.21
CA SER A 67 -20.39 1.49 -17.96
C SER A 67 -21.23 1.70 -19.22
N VAL A 68 -20.58 1.91 -20.37
CA VAL A 68 -21.27 2.08 -21.64
C VAL A 68 -21.73 0.73 -22.18
N THR A 69 -20.88 -0.28 -22.10
CA THR A 69 -21.14 -1.62 -22.67
C THR A 69 -22.09 -2.47 -21.81
N SER A 70 -22.13 -2.26 -20.49
CA SER A 70 -23.10 -2.91 -19.57
C SER A 70 -24.56 -2.50 -19.82
N ARG A 71 -24.84 -1.74 -20.89
CA ARG A 71 -26.18 -1.56 -21.46
C ARG A 71 -26.66 -2.76 -22.28
N SER A 72 -25.76 -3.58 -22.82
CA SER A 72 -26.08 -4.84 -23.50
C SER A 72 -26.07 -6.02 -22.52
N LEU A 73 -27.03 -6.95 -22.64
CA LEU A 73 -27.16 -8.14 -21.78
C LEU A 73 -26.09 -9.21 -22.06
N GLU A 74 -25.46 -9.16 -23.24
CA GLU A 74 -24.49 -10.15 -23.72
C GLU A 74 -23.14 -10.06 -22.97
N HIS A 75 -22.81 -8.90 -22.41
CA HIS A 75 -21.51 -8.64 -21.76
C HIS A 75 -21.62 -8.64 -20.22
N ARG A 76 -22.40 -9.57 -19.66
CA ARG A 76 -22.68 -9.60 -18.22
C ARG A 76 -21.45 -9.91 -17.36
N LEU A 77 -20.49 -10.66 -17.91
CA LEU A 77 -19.23 -10.97 -17.26
C LEU A 77 -18.36 -9.72 -17.05
N VAL A 78 -18.51 -8.69 -17.90
CA VAL A 78 -17.76 -7.43 -17.79
C VAL A 78 -18.09 -6.69 -16.49
N VAL A 79 -19.29 -6.90 -15.93
CA VAL A 79 -19.67 -6.32 -14.63
C VAL A 79 -18.79 -6.84 -13.49
N PHE A 80 -18.35 -8.11 -13.59
CA PHE A 80 -17.43 -8.71 -12.63
C PHE A 80 -16.07 -8.00 -12.59
N TRP A 81 -15.65 -7.36 -13.69
CA TRP A 81 -14.36 -6.64 -13.77
C TRP A 81 -14.38 -5.27 -13.08
N ALA A 82 -15.54 -4.63 -12.96
CA ALA A 82 -15.64 -3.28 -12.39
C ALA A 82 -15.10 -3.19 -10.93
N PRO A 83 -15.45 -4.13 -10.02
CA PRO A 83 -14.80 -4.21 -8.70
C PRO A 83 -13.28 -4.34 -8.73
N PHE A 84 -12.70 -5.07 -9.69
CA PHE A 84 -11.24 -5.18 -9.82
C PHE A 84 -10.62 -3.84 -10.17
N LEU A 85 -11.28 -3.02 -11.00
CA LEU A 85 -10.79 -1.68 -11.30
C LEU A 85 -10.83 -0.74 -10.09
N VAL A 86 -11.84 -0.88 -9.22
CA VAL A 86 -11.86 -0.16 -7.93
C VAL A 86 -10.73 -0.66 -7.01
N LEU A 87 -10.53 -1.97 -6.93
CA LEU A 87 -9.40 -2.57 -6.22
C LEU A 87 -8.07 -2.04 -6.76
N HIS A 88 -7.96 -1.91 -8.08
CA HIS A 88 -6.78 -1.39 -8.77
C HIS A 88 -6.53 0.07 -8.40
N LEU A 89 -7.56 0.91 -8.42
CA LEU A 89 -7.47 2.31 -7.99
C LEU A 89 -7.08 2.45 -6.51
N GLY A 90 -7.35 1.44 -5.69
CA GLY A 90 -6.84 1.37 -4.33
C GLY A 90 -5.31 1.33 -4.25
N GLY A 91 -4.62 1.09 -5.35
CA GLY A 91 -3.17 1.16 -5.48
C GLY A 91 -2.46 0.08 -4.67
N GLN A 92 -1.23 -0.21 -5.05
CA GLN A 92 -0.44 -1.19 -4.32
C GLN A 92 0.19 -0.60 -3.07
N ASP A 93 0.53 -1.49 -2.15
CA ASP A 93 0.97 -1.13 -0.80
C ASP A 93 2.33 -0.44 -0.76
N THR A 94 3.07 -0.58 -1.85
CA THR A 94 4.44 -0.14 -2.02
C THR A 94 4.56 1.32 -2.43
N ILE A 95 3.52 1.92 -3.02
CA ILE A 95 3.52 3.31 -3.49
C ILE A 95 2.14 3.92 -3.21
N THR A 96 2.06 4.85 -2.25
CA THR A 96 0.85 5.65 -2.00
C THR A 96 0.89 7.00 -2.70
N ALA A 97 2.07 7.61 -2.74
CA ALA A 97 2.31 8.93 -3.28
C ALA A 97 3.66 8.93 -4.04
N TYR A 98 3.68 9.65 -5.17
CA TYR A 98 4.92 9.83 -5.92
C TYR A 98 5.70 11.02 -5.34
N ALA A 99 5.02 12.15 -5.09
CA ALA A 99 5.57 13.34 -4.43
C ALA A 99 4.89 13.62 -3.07
N LEU A 100 5.54 14.41 -2.19
CA LEU A 100 4.93 14.82 -0.90
C LEU A 100 3.71 15.72 -1.11
N GLU A 101 3.69 16.47 -2.21
CA GLU A 101 2.60 17.34 -2.62
C GLU A 101 1.33 16.54 -2.92
N ASP A 102 1.45 15.29 -3.39
CA ASP A 102 0.30 14.41 -3.64
C ASP A 102 -0.44 14.06 -2.34
N ASN A 103 0.29 13.97 -1.21
CA ASN A 103 -0.32 13.73 0.10
C ASN A 103 -1.26 14.88 0.53
N ARG A 104 -1.01 16.12 0.07
CA ARG A 104 -1.90 17.27 0.35
C ARG A 104 -3.24 17.16 -0.41
N LEU A 105 -3.27 16.43 -1.52
CA LEU A 105 -4.45 16.25 -2.37
C LEU A 105 -5.31 15.04 -1.95
N TRP A 106 -5.15 14.51 -0.73
CA TRP A 106 -5.91 13.36 -0.23
C TRP A 106 -7.44 13.52 -0.37
N LEU A 107 -7.96 14.75 -0.27
CA LEU A 107 -9.39 15.04 -0.43
C LEU A 107 -9.88 14.82 -1.87
N ARG A 108 -9.01 15.06 -2.86
CA ARG A 108 -9.29 14.72 -4.27
C ARG A 108 -9.37 13.21 -4.45
N HIS A 109 -8.44 12.46 -3.86
CA HIS A 109 -8.49 11.00 -3.89
C HIS A 109 -9.72 10.43 -3.16
N LEU A 110 -10.16 11.07 -2.07
CA LEU A 110 -11.42 10.73 -1.39
C LEU A 110 -12.63 10.99 -2.29
N LEU A 111 -12.68 12.14 -2.98
CA LEU A 111 -13.77 12.43 -3.91
C LEU A 111 -13.79 11.41 -5.05
N THR A 112 -12.64 11.09 -5.64
CA THR A 112 -12.53 10.06 -6.66
C THR A 112 -12.98 8.70 -6.13
N LEU A 113 -12.62 8.34 -4.90
CA LEU A 113 -13.13 7.11 -4.26
C LEU A 113 -14.66 7.10 -4.26
N VAL A 114 -15.29 8.15 -3.72
CA VAL A 114 -16.75 8.21 -3.60
C VAL A 114 -17.42 8.07 -4.97
N VAL A 115 -16.92 8.80 -5.98
CA VAL A 115 -17.48 8.74 -7.34
C VAL A 115 -17.33 7.34 -7.94
N GLN A 116 -16.14 6.72 -7.83
CA GLN A 116 -15.89 5.40 -8.42
C GLN A 116 -16.64 4.27 -7.71
N VAL A 117 -16.83 4.39 -6.38
CA VAL A 117 -17.64 3.45 -5.59
C VAL A 117 -19.11 3.56 -5.97
N LEU A 118 -19.66 4.76 -6.08
CA LEU A 118 -21.05 4.96 -6.52
C LEU A 118 -21.26 4.46 -7.95
N TRP A 119 -20.30 4.75 -8.84
CA TRP A 119 -20.32 4.28 -10.22
C TRP A 119 -20.36 2.74 -10.28
N THR A 120 -19.43 2.08 -9.59
CA THR A 120 -19.34 0.62 -9.59
C THR A 120 -20.55 -0.02 -8.93
N ALA A 121 -21.05 0.55 -7.82
CA ALA A 121 -22.28 0.09 -7.18
C ALA A 121 -23.49 0.16 -8.12
N TYR A 122 -23.60 1.21 -8.94
CA TYR A 122 -24.65 1.32 -9.94
C TYR A 122 -24.56 0.23 -11.01
N ILE A 123 -23.36 -0.07 -11.52
CA ILE A 123 -23.14 -1.14 -12.49
C ILE A 123 -23.54 -2.51 -11.90
N VAL A 124 -23.12 -2.78 -10.66
CA VAL A 124 -23.44 -4.03 -9.95
C VAL A 124 -24.94 -4.15 -9.68
N TYR A 125 -25.58 -3.06 -9.22
CA TYR A 125 -27.03 -3.02 -8.98
C TYR A 125 -27.81 -3.37 -10.25
N LYS A 126 -27.42 -2.81 -11.39
CA LYS A 126 -28.07 -3.11 -12.68
C LYS A 126 -27.91 -4.58 -13.08
N ALA A 127 -26.80 -5.21 -12.72
CA ALA A 127 -26.54 -6.62 -13.04
C ALA A 127 -27.33 -7.61 -12.16
N MET A 128 -27.81 -7.18 -10.98
CA MET A 128 -28.54 -8.04 -10.03
C MET A 128 -29.81 -8.68 -10.61
N ALA A 129 -30.45 -8.05 -11.61
CA ALA A 129 -31.72 -8.51 -12.18
C ALA A 129 -31.64 -9.78 -13.05
N GLY A 130 -30.62 -10.62 -12.87
CA GLY A 130 -30.56 -11.93 -13.51
C GLY A 130 -29.17 -12.54 -13.68
N ALA A 131 -28.13 -11.97 -13.05
CA ALA A 131 -26.82 -12.62 -13.01
C ALA A 131 -26.91 -13.93 -12.19
N ASP A 132 -26.01 -14.86 -12.50
CA ASP A 132 -25.80 -16.04 -11.67
C ASP A 132 -25.49 -15.62 -10.22
N THR A 133 -26.05 -16.34 -9.26
CA THR A 133 -25.96 -15.98 -7.84
C THR A 133 -24.52 -16.05 -7.33
N PHE A 134 -23.74 -17.04 -7.78
CA PHE A 134 -22.34 -17.19 -7.39
C PHE A 134 -21.47 -16.08 -7.99
N LEU A 135 -21.68 -15.74 -9.27
CA LEU A 135 -20.98 -14.63 -9.93
C LEU A 135 -21.30 -13.28 -9.25
N LEU A 136 -22.56 -13.05 -8.90
CA LEU A 136 -22.97 -11.83 -8.19
C LEU A 136 -22.32 -11.76 -6.80
N LEU A 137 -22.28 -12.87 -6.06
CA LEU A 137 -21.65 -12.91 -4.75
C LEU A 137 -20.13 -12.67 -4.84
N ALA A 138 -19.47 -13.27 -5.83
CA ALA A 138 -18.05 -13.02 -6.11
C ALA A 138 -17.80 -11.53 -6.43
N THR A 139 -18.66 -10.92 -7.24
CA THR A 139 -18.62 -9.49 -7.58
C THR A 139 -18.75 -8.62 -6.33
N MET A 140 -19.68 -8.95 -5.42
CA MET A 140 -19.91 -8.22 -4.18
C MET A 140 -18.71 -8.33 -3.23
N PHE A 141 -18.12 -9.51 -3.09
CA PHE A 141 -16.91 -9.70 -2.30
C PHE A 141 -15.75 -8.88 -2.84
N MET A 142 -15.52 -8.91 -4.15
CA MET A 142 -14.50 -8.08 -4.80
C MET A 142 -14.78 -6.59 -4.65
N PHE A 143 -16.05 -6.18 -4.67
CA PHE A 143 -16.43 -4.78 -4.50
C PHE A 143 -16.14 -4.29 -3.09
N ILE A 144 -16.54 -5.06 -2.06
CA ILE A 144 -16.29 -4.73 -0.66
C ILE A 144 -14.78 -4.60 -0.42
N ILE A 145 -13.97 -5.56 -0.88
CA ILE A 145 -12.53 -5.48 -0.66
C ILE A 145 -11.88 -4.33 -1.46
N GLY A 146 -12.35 -4.07 -2.67
CA GLY A 146 -11.91 -2.91 -3.48
C GLY A 146 -12.15 -1.58 -2.75
N VAL A 147 -13.35 -1.39 -2.18
CA VAL A 147 -13.69 -0.20 -1.38
C VAL A 147 -12.77 -0.08 -0.17
N VAL A 148 -12.55 -1.18 0.56
CA VAL A 148 -11.69 -1.20 1.75
C VAL A 148 -10.25 -0.81 1.39
N LYS A 149 -9.65 -1.44 0.36
CA LYS A 149 -8.24 -1.16 -0.02
C LYS A 149 -8.03 0.23 -0.60
N TYR A 150 -9.02 0.78 -1.30
CA TYR A 150 -8.98 2.18 -1.70
C TYR A 150 -9.14 3.09 -0.49
N GLY A 151 -10.06 2.79 0.43
CA GLY A 151 -10.17 3.45 1.72
C GLY A 151 -8.83 3.50 2.49
N GLU A 152 -8.09 2.39 2.52
CA GLU A 152 -6.75 2.33 3.12
C GLU A 152 -5.77 3.31 2.45
N ARG A 153 -5.76 3.42 1.12
CA ARG A 153 -4.93 4.40 0.40
C ARG A 153 -5.26 5.81 0.83
N THR A 154 -6.55 6.17 0.84
CA THR A 154 -7.01 7.51 1.24
C THR A 154 -6.69 7.80 2.71
N TRP A 155 -6.83 6.81 3.59
CA TRP A 155 -6.45 6.92 5.00
C TRP A 155 -4.95 7.11 5.17
N ALA A 156 -4.13 6.36 4.42
CA ALA A 156 -2.67 6.50 4.44
C ALA A 156 -2.22 7.88 3.99
N LEU A 157 -2.80 8.42 2.90
CA LEU A 157 -2.54 9.78 2.43
C LEU A 157 -2.92 10.83 3.50
N ARG A 158 -4.09 10.67 4.15
CA ARG A 158 -4.52 11.54 5.24
C ARG A 158 -3.58 11.47 6.45
N CYS A 159 -3.14 10.27 6.84
CA CYS A 159 -2.20 10.06 7.93
C CYS A 159 -0.82 10.64 7.64
N SER A 160 -0.37 10.56 6.38
CA SER A 160 0.91 11.11 5.91
C SER A 160 0.90 12.64 5.74
N ASN A 161 -0.26 13.29 5.87
CA ASN A 161 -0.35 14.75 5.80
C ASN A 161 0.31 15.39 7.04
N MET A 162 1.29 16.27 6.83
CA MET A 162 2.06 16.95 7.87
C MET A 162 1.17 17.63 8.93
N ALA A 163 0.05 18.24 8.53
CA ALA A 163 -0.89 18.85 9.48
C ALA A 163 -1.53 17.82 10.42
N ASN A 164 -1.84 16.62 9.92
CA ASN A 164 -2.43 15.56 10.70
C ASN A 164 -1.39 14.93 11.65
N ILE A 165 -0.15 14.75 11.18
CA ILE A 165 0.99 14.33 12.03
C ILE A 165 1.21 15.32 13.17
N ARG A 166 1.20 16.64 12.88
CA ARG A 166 1.31 17.71 13.88
C ARG A 166 0.28 17.56 14.98
N SER A 167 -0.98 17.37 14.57
CA SER A 167 -2.12 17.29 15.47
C SER A 167 -2.08 16.04 16.36
N SER A 168 -1.62 14.90 15.82
CA SER A 168 -1.44 13.66 16.58
C SER A 168 -0.33 13.79 17.62
N LEU A 169 0.81 14.38 17.26
CA LEU A 169 1.94 14.56 18.19
C LEU A 169 1.60 15.53 19.34
N LYS A 170 0.84 16.59 19.06
CA LYS A 170 0.34 17.50 20.10
C LYS A 170 -0.53 16.80 21.14
N LYS A 171 -1.30 15.77 20.74
CA LYS A 171 -2.15 14.97 21.66
C LYS A 171 -1.36 13.99 22.51
N VAL A 172 -0.25 13.45 22.01
CA VAL A 172 0.54 12.40 22.67
C VAL A 172 1.41 12.94 23.81
N GLY A 173 1.67 14.25 23.89
CA GLY A 173 2.41 14.82 25.01
C GLY A 173 3.85 14.28 25.09
N VAL A 174 4.61 14.54 24.03
CA VAL A 174 6.02 14.16 23.75
C VAL A 174 6.99 14.77 24.78
N LYS A 175 6.80 14.63 26.11
CA LYS A 175 7.74 15.21 27.11
C LYS A 175 8.29 14.23 28.14
N ASN A 176 7.51 13.27 28.63
CA ASN A 176 7.91 12.52 29.83
C ASN A 176 8.51 11.13 29.55
N HIS A 177 8.56 10.70 28.28
CA HIS A 177 9.02 9.37 27.89
C HIS A 177 10.53 9.31 27.57
N TRP A 178 11.18 10.48 27.41
CA TRP A 178 12.49 10.60 26.76
C TRP A 178 13.70 10.25 27.63
N CYS A 179 13.61 10.49 28.94
CA CYS A 179 14.80 10.40 29.80
C CYS A 179 15.11 8.93 30.19
N GLY A 180 14.09 8.08 30.35
CA GLY A 180 14.27 6.72 30.85
C GLY A 180 14.78 5.70 29.82
N GLN A 181 14.53 5.91 28.52
CA GLN A 181 14.77 4.87 27.50
C GLN A 181 16.17 4.91 26.87
N LEU A 182 16.81 6.09 26.83
CA LEU A 182 18.20 6.25 26.40
C LEU A 182 19.22 5.83 27.47
N GLN A 183 18.82 5.79 28.75
CA GLN A 183 19.74 5.58 29.88
C GLN A 183 20.19 4.12 30.07
N GLY A 184 19.59 3.17 29.35
CA GLY A 184 19.80 1.72 29.55
C GLY A 184 20.66 0.99 28.51
N ILE A 185 21.12 1.64 27.45
CA ILE A 185 21.76 0.94 26.30
C ILE A 185 23.27 1.22 26.28
N LYS A 186 24.05 0.23 26.74
CA LYS A 186 25.52 0.25 26.72
C LYS A 186 26.04 -1.01 26.02
N GLY A 187 26.78 -0.85 24.92
CA GLY A 187 27.44 -1.95 24.20
C GLY A 187 27.48 -1.79 22.67
N ASP A 188 28.30 -2.60 22.01
CA ASP A 188 28.33 -2.76 20.55
C ASP A 188 26.97 -3.33 20.09
N LEU A 189 26.22 -2.55 19.32
CA LEU A 189 24.80 -2.80 19.07
C LEU A 189 24.64 -3.42 17.69
N ASP A 190 24.18 -4.68 17.64
CA ASP A 190 23.85 -5.36 16.39
C ASP A 190 22.81 -4.55 15.57
N GLN A 191 22.85 -4.63 14.25
CA GLN A 191 22.08 -3.75 13.36
C GLN A 191 20.56 -3.87 13.55
N GLU A 192 20.07 -5.01 14.05
CA GLU A 192 18.66 -5.20 14.43
C GLU A 192 18.29 -4.45 15.72
N ASN A 193 19.17 -4.41 16.70
CA ASN A 193 18.96 -3.67 17.94
C ASN A 193 19.04 -2.16 17.68
N LEU A 194 19.92 -1.73 16.76
CA LEU A 194 19.98 -0.34 16.29
C LEU A 194 18.69 0.07 15.55
N LEU A 195 18.08 -0.86 14.82
CA LEU A 195 16.81 -0.64 14.14
C LEU A 195 15.63 -0.56 15.12
N LEU A 196 15.60 -1.39 16.16
CA LEU A 196 14.61 -1.28 17.24
C LEU A 196 14.77 0.06 17.99
N LEU A 197 16.00 0.49 18.22
CA LEU A 197 16.28 1.81 18.77
C LEU A 197 15.72 2.90 17.85
N ALA A 198 16.00 2.86 16.54
CA ALA A 198 15.46 3.80 15.56
C ALA A 198 13.93 3.88 15.62
N HIS A 199 13.23 2.74 15.71
CA HIS A 199 11.77 2.70 15.88
C HIS A 199 11.30 3.43 17.15
N SER A 200 12.03 3.27 18.27
CA SER A 200 11.68 3.91 19.54
C SER A 200 11.90 5.43 19.56
N VAL A 201 12.91 5.94 18.85
CA VAL A 201 13.21 7.38 18.77
C VAL A 201 12.53 8.08 17.59
N PHE A 202 11.97 7.33 16.64
CA PHE A 202 11.38 7.85 15.41
C PHE A 202 10.22 8.86 15.62
N ASP A 203 9.51 8.79 16.75
CA ASP A 203 8.50 9.80 17.12
C ASP A 203 9.11 11.19 17.32
N ILE A 204 10.37 11.27 17.74
CA ILE A 204 11.16 12.52 17.87
C ILE A 204 11.37 13.12 16.49
N SER A 205 11.86 12.33 15.55
CA SER A 205 12.20 12.76 14.20
C SER A 205 10.95 13.28 13.48
N LYS A 206 9.79 12.62 13.68
CA LYS A 206 8.49 13.12 13.21
C LYS A 206 8.10 14.46 13.82
N ALA A 207 8.41 14.71 15.10
CA ALA A 207 8.11 15.99 15.76
C ALA A 207 8.94 17.15 15.21
N TYR A 208 10.24 16.92 15.00
CA TYR A 208 11.14 17.91 14.39
C TYR A 208 10.73 18.26 12.97
N MET A 209 10.39 17.26 12.15
CA MET A 209 9.98 17.48 10.76
C MET A 209 8.76 18.37 10.61
N VAL A 210 7.83 18.24 11.55
CA VAL A 210 6.55 18.93 11.47
C VAL A 210 6.65 20.30 12.14
N ASP A 211 7.83 20.75 12.57
CA ASP A 211 8.03 22.01 13.30
C ASP A 211 6.98 22.18 14.40
N SER A 212 6.74 21.09 15.11
CA SER A 212 5.99 21.11 16.35
C SER A 212 6.94 21.73 17.36
N SER A 213 6.75 23.00 17.69
CA SER A 213 7.45 23.68 18.78
C SER A 213 7.25 22.89 20.06
N VAL A 214 8.14 21.94 20.31
CA VAL A 214 8.27 21.29 21.60
C VAL A 214 8.91 22.37 22.45
N GLU A 215 8.08 23.18 23.12
CA GLU A 215 8.56 24.07 24.17
C GLU A 215 9.33 23.19 25.16
N VAL A 216 10.65 23.28 25.17
CA VAL A 216 11.47 22.65 26.20
C VAL A 216 11.05 23.32 27.50
N ALA A 217 10.34 22.59 28.37
CA ALA A 217 10.20 23.07 29.74
C ALA A 217 11.62 23.02 30.34
N PRO A 218 12.11 24.10 30.96
CA PRO A 218 13.43 24.09 31.57
C PRO A 218 13.48 22.96 32.59
N SER A 219 14.42 22.03 32.41
CA SER A 219 14.67 20.95 33.37
C SER A 219 15.13 21.59 34.69
N PRO A 220 14.67 21.11 35.86
CA PRO A 220 15.20 21.58 37.12
C PRO A 220 16.64 21.07 37.26
N SER A 221 17.57 22.01 37.29
CA SER A 221 18.92 21.94 37.89
C SER A 221 19.78 20.73 37.55
N ASP A 222 20.78 20.99 36.71
CA ASP A 222 22.18 20.61 36.86
C ASP A 222 22.50 19.69 38.05
N ASP A 223 22.86 18.43 37.77
CA ASP A 223 24.12 17.78 38.20
C ASP A 223 24.13 16.27 37.88
N ASP A 224 23.97 15.89 36.61
CA ASP A 224 24.38 14.53 36.19
C ASP A 224 24.71 14.48 34.68
N SER A 225 25.82 15.11 34.31
CA SER A 225 26.36 15.06 32.94
C SER A 225 27.20 13.81 32.67
N THR A 226 26.97 12.71 33.41
CA THR A 226 27.81 11.50 33.37
C THR A 226 27.07 10.21 32.98
N GLY A 227 25.93 10.34 32.29
CA GLY A 227 25.24 9.22 31.63
C GLY A 227 25.16 9.36 30.10
N LEU A 228 25.92 10.29 29.52
CA LEU A 228 25.78 10.71 28.13
C LEU A 228 26.32 9.63 27.17
N VAL A 229 25.40 8.76 26.74
CA VAL A 229 25.39 7.96 25.50
C VAL A 229 26.73 7.97 24.74
N SER A 230 27.59 6.97 24.98
CA SER A 230 28.82 6.78 24.20
C SER A 230 28.52 6.09 22.87
N PHE A 231 27.65 6.67 22.05
CA PHE A 231 27.47 6.23 20.68
C PHE A 231 28.65 6.76 19.85
N GLY A 232 29.30 5.90 19.06
CA GLY A 232 30.26 6.38 18.08
C GLY A 232 29.56 7.13 16.94
N TRP A 233 30.32 7.97 16.24
CA TRP A 233 29.80 8.76 15.12
C TRP A 233 29.17 7.89 14.03
N LYS A 234 29.72 6.69 13.80
CA LYS A 234 29.23 5.74 12.79
C LYS A 234 27.84 5.20 13.15
N GLU A 235 27.62 4.88 14.42
CA GLU A 235 26.36 4.36 14.93
C GLU A 235 25.28 5.45 14.89
N ILE A 236 25.62 6.70 15.19
CA ILE A 236 24.72 7.86 15.06
C ILE A 236 24.34 8.09 13.59
N CYS A 237 25.32 8.10 12.67
CA CYS A 237 25.03 8.24 11.24
C CYS A 237 24.10 7.13 10.74
N THR A 238 24.37 5.89 11.16
CA THR A 238 23.53 4.73 10.79
C THR A 238 22.13 4.83 11.39
N LEU A 239 22.00 5.33 12.63
CA LEU A 239 20.71 5.58 13.28
C LEU A 239 19.89 6.60 12.50
N VAL A 240 20.49 7.74 12.13
CA VAL A 240 19.84 8.80 11.33
C VAL A 240 19.44 8.28 9.95
N GLU A 241 20.29 7.46 9.32
CA GLU A 241 20.01 6.80 8.05
C GLU A 241 18.77 5.88 8.13
N LEU A 242 18.67 5.11 9.21
CA LEU A 242 17.52 4.25 9.49
C LEU A 242 16.25 5.06 9.75
N GLU A 243 16.32 6.16 10.49
CA GLU A 243 15.20 7.07 10.73
C GLU A 243 14.68 7.73 9.45
N LEU A 244 15.59 8.20 8.58
CA LEU A 244 15.25 8.72 7.26
C LEU A 244 14.55 7.65 6.39
N SER A 245 15.00 6.40 6.47
CA SER A 245 14.30 5.30 5.80
C SER A 245 12.91 5.02 6.39
N LEU A 246 12.75 5.09 7.71
CA LEU A 246 11.44 4.92 8.37
C LEU A 246 10.48 6.06 8.00
N LEU A 247 11.01 7.26 7.88
CA LEU A 247 10.26 8.42 7.47
C LEU A 247 9.79 8.28 6.02
N TYR A 248 10.68 7.84 5.13
CA TYR A 248 10.32 7.52 3.75
C TYR A 248 9.19 6.48 3.70
N ASP A 249 9.24 5.44 4.53
CA ASP A 249 8.18 4.43 4.63
C ASP A 249 6.83 5.09 4.96
N ILE A 250 6.79 6.00 5.93
CA ILE A 250 5.54 6.68 6.32
C ILE A 250 5.05 7.66 5.26
N LEU A 251 5.95 8.40 4.62
CA LEU A 251 5.58 9.50 3.73
C LEU A 251 5.17 9.06 2.32
N TYR A 252 5.78 7.98 1.82
CA TYR A 252 5.65 7.56 0.42
C TYR A 252 5.01 6.18 0.24
N THR A 253 4.78 5.44 1.32
CA THR A 253 4.17 4.10 1.26
C THR A 253 3.01 3.97 2.24
N LYS A 254 2.20 2.91 2.10
CA LYS A 254 1.09 2.63 3.03
C LYS A 254 1.58 2.18 4.43
N ALA A 255 2.89 2.17 4.71
CA ALA A 255 3.50 1.59 5.92
C ALA A 255 2.91 2.13 7.23
N ALA A 256 2.58 3.42 7.31
CA ALA A 256 1.99 4.04 8.50
C ALA A 256 0.63 3.44 8.90
N VAL A 257 -0.11 2.88 7.93
CA VAL A 257 -1.43 2.26 8.15
C VAL A 257 -1.32 0.74 8.17
N ILE A 258 -0.49 0.17 7.29
CA ILE A 258 -0.31 -1.28 7.14
C ILE A 258 0.25 -1.92 8.40
N HIS A 259 1.13 -1.24 9.12
CA HIS A 259 1.79 -1.81 10.29
C HIS A 259 1.08 -1.59 11.61
N THR A 260 -0.19 -1.20 11.53
CA THR A 260 -1.12 -1.26 12.67
C THR A 260 -1.81 -2.62 12.71
N TRP A 261 -2.36 -2.99 13.87
CA TRP A 261 -3.17 -4.22 13.98
C TRP A 261 -4.39 -4.21 13.05
N TYR A 262 -4.92 -3.02 12.73
CA TYR A 262 -5.97 -2.83 11.73
C TYR A 262 -5.48 -3.19 10.33
N GLY A 263 -4.27 -2.79 9.95
CA GLY A 263 -3.67 -3.15 8.66
C GLY A 263 -3.49 -4.66 8.51
N LEU A 264 -3.00 -5.36 9.54
CA LEU A 264 -2.90 -6.83 9.51
C LEU A 264 -4.27 -7.50 9.36
N PHE A 265 -5.28 -7.02 10.10
CA PHE A 265 -6.64 -7.53 9.98
C PHE A 265 -7.20 -7.35 8.57
N ILE A 266 -7.02 -6.17 7.97
CA ILE A 266 -7.47 -5.91 6.59
C ILE A 266 -6.78 -6.84 5.58
N ARG A 267 -5.50 -7.20 5.77
CA ARG A 267 -4.80 -8.15 4.89
C ARG A 267 -5.36 -9.56 4.97
N VAL A 268 -5.62 -10.04 6.18
CA VAL A 268 -6.17 -11.38 6.40
C VAL A 268 -7.58 -11.46 5.84
N THR A 269 -8.41 -10.45 6.08
CA THR A 269 -9.75 -10.38 5.50
C THR A 269 -9.68 -10.24 3.97
N ALA A 270 -8.77 -9.43 3.43
CA ALA A 270 -8.56 -9.29 1.98
C ALA A 270 -8.23 -10.61 1.31
N LEU A 271 -7.27 -11.36 1.86
CA LEU A 271 -6.86 -12.65 1.32
C LEU A 271 -8.01 -13.66 1.38
N SER A 272 -8.70 -13.74 2.51
CA SER A 272 -9.84 -14.63 2.70
C SER A 272 -11.00 -14.30 1.75
N THR A 273 -11.38 -13.02 1.64
CA THR A 273 -12.45 -12.56 0.75
C THR A 273 -12.10 -12.75 -0.73
N THR A 274 -10.85 -12.52 -1.12
CA THR A 274 -10.37 -12.75 -2.50
C THR A 274 -10.36 -14.24 -2.85
N LEU A 275 -9.94 -15.09 -1.90
CA LEU A 275 -10.00 -16.54 -2.06
C LEU A 275 -11.45 -17.03 -2.17
N ALA A 276 -12.37 -16.51 -1.35
CA ALA A 276 -13.78 -16.82 -1.44
C ALA A 276 -14.37 -16.38 -2.79
N ALA A 277 -14.04 -15.19 -3.28
CA ALA A 277 -14.46 -14.71 -4.60
C ALA A 277 -13.92 -15.61 -5.73
N PHE A 278 -12.69 -16.10 -5.63
CA PHE A 278 -12.13 -17.07 -6.58
C PHE A 278 -12.91 -18.39 -6.59
N LEU A 279 -13.20 -18.95 -5.41
CA LEU A 279 -13.98 -20.18 -5.33
C LEU A 279 -15.40 -20.00 -5.87
N LEU A 280 -16.06 -18.88 -5.54
CA LEU A 280 -17.38 -18.54 -6.08
C LEU A 280 -17.35 -18.38 -7.61
N PHE A 281 -16.30 -17.77 -8.16
CA PHE A 281 -16.12 -17.65 -9.61
C PHE A 281 -15.82 -18.99 -10.29
N GLN A 282 -15.27 -19.98 -9.58
CA GLN A 282 -15.13 -21.35 -10.10
C GLN A 282 -16.46 -22.08 -10.12
N LEU A 283 -17.33 -21.81 -9.14
CA LEU A 283 -18.64 -22.44 -8.99
C LEU A 283 -19.73 -21.81 -9.87
N SER A 284 -19.51 -20.58 -10.37
CA SER A 284 -20.47 -19.90 -11.24
C SER A 284 -20.62 -20.60 -12.59
N ILE A 285 -21.85 -20.68 -13.09
CA ILE A 285 -22.15 -21.21 -14.43
C ILE A 285 -21.66 -20.20 -15.48
N LYS A 286 -20.88 -20.69 -16.46
CA LYS A 286 -20.23 -19.83 -17.49
C LYS A 286 -20.77 -20.07 -18.91
N ASP A 287 -21.82 -20.88 -19.02
CA ASP A 287 -22.41 -21.25 -20.30
C ASP A 287 -22.95 -20.00 -21.00
N GLY A 288 -22.45 -19.72 -22.21
CA GLY A 288 -22.87 -18.59 -23.03
C GLY A 288 -22.01 -17.32 -22.91
N PHE A 289 -20.94 -17.30 -22.12
CA PHE A 289 -19.95 -16.22 -22.16
C PHE A 289 -18.87 -16.45 -23.22
N SER A 290 -18.27 -15.37 -23.72
CA SER A 290 -17.09 -15.43 -24.59
C SER A 290 -15.90 -16.07 -23.84
N GLU A 291 -15.23 -17.01 -24.50
CA GLU A 291 -13.98 -17.64 -24.01
C GLU A 291 -12.91 -16.59 -23.62
N VAL A 292 -12.88 -15.47 -24.36
CA VAL A 292 -11.97 -14.36 -24.08
C VAL A 292 -12.31 -13.70 -22.75
N ASP A 293 -13.59 -13.42 -22.50
CA ASP A 293 -14.02 -12.77 -21.26
C ASP A 293 -13.80 -13.68 -20.06
N ILE A 294 -14.01 -14.99 -20.22
CA ILE A 294 -13.70 -15.99 -19.19
C ILE A 294 -12.20 -15.99 -18.88
N THR A 295 -11.35 -15.98 -19.90
CA THR A 295 -9.89 -15.95 -19.75
C THR A 295 -9.43 -14.69 -19.03
N VAL A 296 -9.91 -13.51 -19.43
CA VAL A 296 -9.59 -12.24 -18.76
C VAL A 296 -10.03 -12.25 -17.30
N SER A 297 -11.22 -12.77 -17.01
CA SER A 297 -11.71 -12.90 -15.63
C SER A 297 -10.80 -13.78 -14.78
N TYR A 298 -10.32 -14.91 -15.31
CA TYR A 298 -9.35 -15.75 -14.62
C TYR A 298 -8.03 -15.02 -14.35
N ILE A 299 -7.50 -14.30 -15.34
CA ILE A 299 -6.28 -13.51 -15.18
C ILE A 299 -6.45 -12.48 -14.04
N LEU A 300 -7.58 -11.78 -13.99
CA LEU A 300 -7.87 -10.80 -12.94
C LEU A 300 -7.98 -11.43 -11.56
N VAL A 301 -8.74 -12.52 -11.41
CA VAL A 301 -8.97 -13.15 -10.10
C VAL A 301 -7.70 -13.82 -9.57
N VAL A 302 -7.03 -14.62 -10.40
CA VAL A 302 -5.77 -15.29 -10.02
C VAL A 302 -4.70 -14.24 -9.76
N GLY A 303 -4.61 -13.23 -10.62
CA GLY A 303 -3.73 -12.08 -10.43
C GLY A 303 -3.97 -11.36 -9.12
N ALA A 304 -5.21 -11.03 -8.78
CA ALA A 304 -5.57 -10.40 -7.51
C ALA A 304 -5.17 -11.29 -6.31
N LEU A 305 -5.43 -12.60 -6.38
CA LEU A 305 -5.04 -13.53 -5.32
C LEU A 305 -3.51 -13.57 -5.13
N LEU A 306 -2.74 -13.61 -6.22
CA LEU A 306 -1.28 -13.55 -6.18
C LEU A 306 -0.77 -12.23 -5.59
N LEU A 307 -1.40 -11.10 -5.94
CA LEU A 307 -1.08 -9.79 -5.37
C LEU A 307 -1.36 -9.75 -3.85
N GLU A 308 -2.45 -10.35 -3.36
CA GLU A 308 -2.72 -10.46 -1.92
C GLU A 308 -1.71 -11.36 -1.21
N ILE A 309 -1.36 -12.51 -1.79
CA ILE A 309 -0.33 -13.40 -1.24
C ILE A 309 1.01 -12.66 -1.15
N ALA A 310 1.41 -11.96 -2.21
CA ALA A 310 2.63 -11.16 -2.23
C ALA A 310 2.60 -10.04 -1.16
N SER A 311 1.44 -9.40 -0.97
CA SER A 311 1.23 -8.38 0.06
C SER A 311 1.39 -8.94 1.47
N VAL A 312 0.79 -10.11 1.76
CA VAL A 312 0.91 -10.79 3.07
C VAL A 312 2.36 -11.21 3.32
N LEU A 313 3.03 -11.82 2.34
CA LEU A 313 4.44 -12.19 2.45
C LEU A 313 5.32 -10.96 2.77
N ARG A 314 5.10 -9.85 2.08
CA ARG A 314 5.84 -8.60 2.30
C ARG A 314 5.56 -8.01 3.68
N SER A 315 4.32 -8.09 4.16
CA SER A 315 3.93 -7.63 5.49
C SER A 315 4.61 -8.45 6.59
N ILE A 316 4.63 -9.78 6.46
CA ILE A 316 5.33 -10.69 7.40
C ILE A 316 6.83 -10.38 7.45
N GLY A 317 7.45 -10.09 6.30
CA GLY A 317 8.88 -9.75 6.21
C GLY A 317 9.25 -8.33 6.65
N SER A 318 8.27 -7.47 6.98
CA SER A 318 8.53 -6.06 7.30
C SER A 318 9.08 -5.86 8.71
N THR A 319 9.95 -4.87 8.85
CA THR A 319 10.57 -4.47 10.13
C THR A 319 9.53 -3.98 11.13
N TRP A 320 8.52 -3.31 10.63
CA TRP A 320 7.44 -2.74 11.44
C TRP A 320 6.55 -3.83 12.04
N THR A 321 6.44 -4.99 11.39
CA THR A 321 5.77 -6.16 11.96
C THR A 321 6.57 -6.72 13.13
N CYS A 322 7.91 -6.67 13.08
CA CYS A 322 8.76 -7.04 14.21
C CYS A 322 8.56 -6.08 15.39
N ASP A 323 8.47 -4.78 15.14
CA ASP A 323 8.19 -3.75 16.17
C ASP A 323 6.81 -3.94 16.82
N LEU A 324 5.77 -4.24 16.01
CA LEU A 324 4.42 -4.55 16.50
C LEU A 324 4.38 -5.84 17.34
N ILE A 325 5.11 -6.88 16.94
CA ILE A 325 5.19 -8.14 17.69
C ILE A 325 5.99 -7.94 18.99
N HIS A 326 7.04 -7.12 18.95
CA HIS A 326 7.85 -6.77 20.12
C HIS A 326 7.03 -6.00 21.17
N SER A 327 6.29 -4.96 20.75
CA SER A 327 5.43 -4.18 21.65
C SER A 327 4.32 -5.01 22.31
N ARG A 328 3.87 -6.11 21.68
CA ARG A 328 2.92 -7.08 22.26
C ARG A 328 3.54 -8.18 23.12
N LYS A 329 4.86 -8.19 23.33
CA LYS A 329 5.61 -9.19 24.11
C LYS A 329 5.47 -10.62 23.57
N TRP A 330 5.26 -10.78 22.26
CA TRP A 330 5.12 -12.09 21.61
C TRP A 330 6.47 -12.65 21.19
N HIS A 331 7.33 -12.97 22.16
CA HIS A 331 8.74 -13.29 21.96
C HIS A 331 8.99 -14.48 20.99
N ARG A 332 8.12 -15.50 20.98
CA ARG A 332 8.25 -16.65 20.07
C ARG A 332 8.03 -16.28 18.60
N LEU A 333 7.03 -15.44 18.32
CA LEU A 333 6.73 -14.99 16.96
C LEU A 333 7.75 -13.97 16.47
N LEU A 334 8.29 -13.14 17.38
CA LEU A 334 9.38 -12.22 17.08
C LEU A 334 10.62 -12.99 16.62
N HIS A 335 11.00 -14.03 17.34
CA HIS A 335 12.16 -14.84 17.00
C HIS A 335 11.99 -15.57 15.66
N MET A 336 10.79 -16.07 15.35
CA MET A 336 10.50 -16.67 14.04
C MET A 336 10.54 -15.65 12.90
N ALA A 337 9.95 -14.47 13.09
CA ALA A 337 9.96 -13.41 12.09
C ALA A 337 11.38 -12.90 11.80
N VAL A 338 12.19 -12.72 12.84
CA VAL A 338 13.60 -12.32 12.73
C VAL A 338 14.44 -13.41 12.05
N SER A 339 14.24 -14.69 12.41
CA SER A 339 14.95 -15.81 11.78
C SER A 339 14.62 -15.92 10.29
N LEU A 340 13.35 -15.79 9.92
CA LEU A 340 12.91 -15.79 8.51
C LEU A 340 13.55 -14.63 7.74
N ARG A 341 13.63 -13.44 8.36
CA ARG A 341 14.20 -12.24 7.73
C ARG A 341 15.71 -12.35 7.54
N ARG A 342 16.42 -13.00 8.46
CA ARG A 342 17.85 -13.34 8.35
C ARG A 342 18.09 -14.35 7.21
N CYS A 343 17.27 -15.40 7.10
CA CYS A 343 17.37 -16.38 6.01
C CYS A 343 17.18 -15.78 4.62
N VAL A 344 16.30 -14.78 4.48
CA VAL A 344 15.99 -14.14 3.19
C VAL A 344 17.00 -13.02 2.84
N GLY A 345 17.96 -12.70 3.72
CA GLY A 345 18.94 -11.63 3.48
C GLY A 345 18.31 -10.23 3.36
N ALA A 346 17.09 -10.05 3.86
CA ALA A 346 16.32 -8.81 3.76
C ALA A 346 16.91 -7.65 4.61
N GLN A 347 18.01 -7.90 5.34
CA GLN A 347 18.74 -6.91 6.13
C GLN A 347 19.55 -5.93 5.26
N SER A 348 20.10 -6.37 4.13
CA SER A 348 20.96 -5.52 3.27
C SER A 348 20.20 -4.48 2.44
N TYR A 349 18.87 -4.40 2.58
CA TYR A 349 18.00 -3.58 1.72
C TYR A 349 17.73 -2.17 2.25
N ARG A 350 18.16 -1.85 3.48
CA ARG A 350 17.78 -0.61 4.18
C ARG A 350 18.85 0.49 4.22
N SER A 351 20.02 0.27 3.62
CA SER A 351 21.00 1.34 3.43
C SER A 351 20.43 2.40 2.50
N TRP A 352 20.21 3.59 3.03
CA TRP A 352 19.72 4.77 2.33
C TRP A 352 20.81 5.27 1.36
N SER A 353 20.46 5.45 0.08
CA SER A 353 21.46 5.81 -0.94
C SER A 353 21.96 7.27 -0.88
N GLY A 354 21.56 8.04 0.14
CA GLY A 354 21.95 9.45 0.31
C GLY A 354 21.17 10.44 -0.56
N THR A 355 20.20 9.98 -1.36
CA THR A 355 19.39 10.84 -2.24
C THR A 355 17.90 10.48 -2.14
N ILE A 356 17.05 11.47 -1.89
CA ILE A 356 15.61 11.40 -2.10
C ILE A 356 15.36 11.90 -3.52
N SER A 357 15.00 11.00 -4.44
CA SER A 357 14.54 11.41 -5.77
C SER A 357 13.14 12.01 -5.62
N GLN A 358 13.04 13.33 -5.75
CA GLN A 358 11.77 14.01 -6.05
C GLN A 358 11.33 13.72 -7.48
#